data_AF-A0A3Q0IZ27-F1
#
_entry.id   AF-A0A3Q0IZ27-F1
#
_cell.length_a   1.000
_cell.length_b   1.000
_cell.length_c   1.000
_cell.angle_alpha   90.00
_cell.angle_beta   90.00
_cell.angle_gamma   90.00
#
_symmetry.space_group_name_H-M   'P 1'
#
loop_
_entity.id
_entity.type
_entity.pdbx_description
1 polymer ?
#
loop_
_entity_poly.entity_id
_entity_poly.type
_entity_poly.pdbx_seq_one_letter_code
_entity_poly.pdbx_strand_id
1 'polypeptide(L)'
;MTVYMGIWKIFTNKLLRSNKILSILILLCLIITLLIILLINVQGCDCNSVGGSLLSQSTLHDQHELCLIIPFRDRFDELLIFLMHMKVFLERQNIVYNVYVVNQVDSYRFNRGSLINVGFLYIQENTHCDFIAMHDVDLIPINPRLNYSYPGDAIMHIAAPDLHPKYHYKTFLGGILMMKNEHFQTVNGLSNKYWGWGLEDDELYVRIKEARIRIERPENVGSGIDNTFR
;
A
#
# COMPACT_ATOMS: atom_id res chain seq x y z
N MET A 1 -30.18 -69.37 -10.29
CA MET A 1 -29.79 -68.48 -11.40
C MET A 1 -30.88 -67.44 -11.56
N THR A 2 -30.54 -66.16 -11.70
CA THR A 2 -31.46 -65.04 -12.04
C THR A 2 -32.24 -64.34 -10.91
N VAL A 3 -31.56 -63.65 -9.97
CA VAL A 3 -32.14 -62.44 -9.30
C VAL A 3 -31.10 -61.33 -9.01
N TYR A 4 -29.79 -61.61 -8.93
CA TYR A 4 -28.80 -60.58 -8.53
C TYR A 4 -28.25 -59.64 -9.65
N MET A 5 -28.76 -59.70 -10.89
CA MET A 5 -28.30 -58.82 -11.99
C MET A 5 -29.20 -57.59 -12.29
N GLY A 6 -30.33 -57.43 -11.60
CA GLY A 6 -31.30 -56.35 -11.88
C GLY A 6 -31.00 -55.01 -11.20
N ILE A 7 -30.36 -55.01 -10.02
CA ILE A 7 -30.18 -53.79 -9.20
C ILE A 7 -28.94 -53.01 -9.64
N TRP A 8 -27.91 -53.68 -10.15
CA TRP A 8 -26.67 -53.00 -10.58
C TRP A 8 -26.86 -52.18 -11.88
N LYS A 9 -27.74 -52.62 -12.80
CA LYS A 9 -28.00 -51.91 -14.07
C LYS A 9 -28.80 -50.61 -13.90
N ILE A 10 -29.55 -50.48 -12.81
CA ILE A 10 -30.35 -49.27 -12.50
C ILE A 10 -29.47 -48.20 -11.84
N PHE A 11 -28.51 -48.60 -10.98
CA PHE A 11 -27.58 -47.67 -10.35
C PHE A 11 -26.51 -47.13 -11.30
N THR A 12 -25.98 -47.95 -12.21
CA THR A 12 -24.97 -47.50 -13.19
C THR A 12 -25.53 -46.51 -14.19
N ASN A 13 -26.77 -46.68 -14.67
CA ASN A 13 -27.40 -45.73 -15.58
C ASN A 13 -27.76 -44.38 -14.91
N LYS A 14 -28.05 -44.36 -13.60
CA LYS A 14 -28.31 -43.11 -12.86
C LYS A 14 -27.02 -42.35 -12.53
N LEU A 15 -25.93 -43.05 -12.17
CA LEU A 15 -24.60 -42.45 -11.96
C LEU A 15 -23.96 -41.98 -13.27
N LEU A 16 -24.05 -42.76 -14.36
CA LEU A 16 -23.50 -42.36 -15.67
C LEU A 16 -24.25 -41.16 -16.27
N ARG A 17 -25.56 -41.02 -15.99
CA ARG A 17 -26.36 -39.85 -16.37
C ARG A 17 -25.99 -38.61 -15.53
N SER A 18 -25.68 -38.79 -14.25
CA SER A 18 -25.19 -37.72 -13.36
C SER A 18 -23.82 -37.18 -13.81
N ASN A 19 -22.90 -38.05 -14.24
CA ASN A 19 -21.60 -37.61 -14.74
C ASN A 19 -21.74 -36.84 -16.07
N LYS A 20 -22.59 -37.28 -16.99
CA LYS A 20 -22.84 -36.53 -18.24
C LYS A 20 -23.48 -35.17 -17.97
N ILE A 21 -24.44 -35.08 -17.06
CA ILE A 21 -25.07 -33.80 -16.69
C ILE A 21 -24.05 -32.89 -16.00
N LEU A 22 -23.24 -33.41 -15.08
CA LEU A 22 -22.19 -32.66 -14.41
C LEU A 22 -21.12 -32.16 -15.41
N SER A 23 -20.69 -33.00 -16.36
CA SER A 23 -19.78 -32.61 -17.42
C SER A 23 -20.38 -31.53 -18.33
N ILE A 24 -21.68 -31.62 -18.65
CA ILE A 24 -22.39 -30.59 -19.42
C ILE A 24 -22.45 -29.28 -18.64
N LEU A 25 -22.73 -29.32 -17.33
CA LEU A 25 -22.77 -28.13 -16.47
C LEU A 25 -21.40 -27.46 -16.34
N ILE A 26 -20.34 -28.24 -16.17
CA ILE A 26 -18.95 -27.73 -16.13
C ILE A 26 -18.59 -27.08 -17.47
N LEU A 27 -18.92 -27.74 -18.59
CA LEU A 27 -18.67 -27.19 -19.93
C LEU A 27 -19.47 -25.90 -20.17
N LEU A 28 -20.72 -25.85 -19.73
CA LEU A 28 -21.55 -24.64 -19.81
C LEU A 28 -20.96 -23.50 -18.98
N CYS A 29 -20.48 -23.80 -17.77
CA CYS A 29 -19.83 -22.84 -16.90
C CYS A 29 -18.54 -22.28 -17.55
N LEU A 30 -17.71 -23.15 -18.13
CA LEU A 30 -16.50 -22.75 -18.84
C LEU A 30 -16.82 -21.85 -20.06
N ILE A 31 -17.85 -22.20 -20.84
CA ILE A 31 -18.31 -21.40 -21.98
C ILE A 31 -18.82 -20.02 -21.51
N ILE A 32 -19.60 -19.97 -20.44
CA ILE A 32 -20.09 -18.72 -19.85
C ILE A 32 -18.91 -17.87 -19.36
N THR A 33 -17.94 -18.45 -18.66
CA THR A 33 -16.75 -17.70 -18.22
C THR A 33 -15.93 -17.17 -19.39
N LEU A 34 -15.79 -17.95 -20.47
CA LEU A 34 -15.10 -17.52 -21.68
C LEU A 34 -15.85 -16.38 -22.39
N LEU A 35 -17.18 -16.45 -22.46
CA LEU A 35 -18.03 -15.39 -23.00
C LEU A 35 -17.94 -14.11 -22.16
N ILE A 36 -17.90 -14.20 -20.83
CA ILE A 36 -17.72 -13.06 -19.93
C ILE A 36 -16.33 -12.43 -20.15
N ILE A 37 -15.27 -13.23 -20.25
CA ILE A 37 -13.92 -12.73 -20.57
C ILE A 37 -13.89 -12.05 -21.94
N LEU A 38 -14.59 -12.60 -22.93
CA LEU A 38 -14.71 -11.96 -24.25
C LEU A 38 -15.48 -10.63 -24.19
N LEU A 39 -16.56 -10.56 -23.41
CA LEU A 39 -17.35 -9.35 -23.22
C LEU A 39 -16.55 -8.25 -22.50
N ILE A 40 -15.74 -8.61 -21.50
CA ILE A 40 -14.83 -7.69 -20.82
C ILE A 40 -13.75 -7.18 -21.80
N ASN A 41 -13.22 -8.04 -22.67
CA ASN A 41 -12.24 -7.62 -23.69
C ASN A 41 -12.83 -6.78 -24.83
N VAL A 42 -14.15 -6.82 -25.07
CA VAL A 42 -14.84 -5.95 -26.04
C VAL A 42 -15.11 -4.57 -25.44
N GLN A 43 -15.23 -4.46 -24.12
CA GLN A 43 -15.14 -3.18 -23.40
C GLN A 43 -13.68 -2.83 -23.10
N GLY A 44 -12.84 -2.81 -24.13
CA GLY A 44 -11.58 -2.07 -24.05
C GLY A 44 -11.92 -0.60 -23.85
N CYS A 45 -11.67 -0.07 -22.65
CA CYS A 45 -11.69 1.37 -22.42
C CYS A 45 -10.62 2.01 -23.31
N ASP A 46 -11.08 2.74 -24.33
CA ASP A 46 -10.24 3.67 -25.06
C ASP A 46 -10.03 4.91 -24.17
N CYS A 47 -8.96 4.91 -23.39
CA CYS A 47 -8.56 6.04 -22.54
C CYS A 47 -7.80 7.13 -23.33
N ASN A 48 -7.90 7.18 -24.66
CA ASN A 48 -7.33 8.27 -25.45
C ASN A 48 -8.41 9.27 -25.90
N SER A 49 -9.01 9.97 -24.94
CA SER A 49 -9.64 11.26 -25.23
C SER A 49 -9.65 12.18 -24.01
N VAL A 50 -8.48 12.72 -23.67
CA VAL A 50 -8.42 14.02 -23.00
C VAL A 50 -7.65 14.97 -23.91
N GLY A 51 -8.40 15.65 -24.78
CA GLY A 51 -8.00 16.95 -25.30
C GLY A 51 -7.98 17.94 -24.15
N GLY A 52 -6.84 17.99 -23.45
CA GLY A 52 -6.47 19.04 -22.52
C GLY A 52 -5.58 20.04 -23.25
N SER A 53 -5.92 21.31 -23.11
CA SER A 53 -5.28 22.46 -23.73
C SER A 53 -3.75 22.48 -23.59
N LEU A 54 -3.13 23.05 -24.62
CA LEU A 54 -1.71 23.40 -24.74
C LEU A 54 -1.34 24.53 -23.76
N LEU A 55 -1.56 24.32 -22.46
CA LEU A 55 -1.13 25.18 -21.38
C LEU A 55 -0.11 24.41 -20.53
N SER A 56 1.14 24.84 -20.71
CA SER A 56 2.29 24.57 -19.87
C SER A 56 2.91 23.18 -19.91
N GLN A 57 3.63 22.95 -21.00
CA GLN A 57 4.78 22.03 -21.02
C GLN A 57 5.95 22.54 -20.15
N SER A 58 5.79 23.69 -19.48
CA SER A 58 6.81 24.35 -18.65
C SER A 58 6.57 24.21 -17.13
N THR A 59 5.50 23.55 -16.67
CA THR A 59 5.25 23.27 -15.23
C THR A 59 5.48 21.80 -14.83
N LEU A 60 5.66 20.90 -15.78
CA LEU A 60 5.84 19.46 -15.51
C LEU A 60 7.19 19.10 -14.89
N HIS A 61 8.17 20.01 -14.90
CA HIS A 61 9.54 19.72 -14.49
C HIS A 61 9.85 20.05 -13.01
N ASP A 62 8.86 20.60 -12.27
CA ASP A 62 9.01 21.07 -10.88
C ASP A 62 8.11 20.31 -9.87
N GLN A 63 7.33 19.31 -10.29
CA GLN A 63 6.51 18.51 -9.37
C GLN A 63 7.27 17.28 -8.89
N HIS A 64 7.59 17.26 -7.60
CA HIS A 64 8.18 16.10 -6.93
C HIS A 64 7.16 14.97 -6.76
N GLU A 65 7.59 13.74 -7.03
CA GLU A 65 6.78 12.53 -6.95
C GLU A 65 7.02 11.76 -5.63
N LEU A 66 5.91 11.44 -4.95
CA LEU A 66 5.90 10.69 -3.70
C LEU A 66 5.77 9.18 -3.93
N CYS A 67 6.67 8.40 -3.34
CA CYS A 67 6.49 6.96 -3.18
C CYS A 67 5.97 6.64 -1.77
N LEU A 68 4.69 6.25 -1.66
CA LEU A 68 4.07 5.83 -0.41
C LEU A 68 4.35 4.34 -0.15
N ILE A 69 5.23 4.03 0.80
CA ILE A 69 5.64 2.65 1.13
C ILE A 69 4.88 2.18 2.37
N ILE A 70 4.11 1.11 2.21
CA ILE A 70 3.22 0.55 3.23
C ILE A 70 3.71 -0.85 3.60
N PRO A 71 4.39 -1.04 4.74
CA PRO A 71 4.74 -2.36 5.23
C PRO A 71 3.46 -3.10 5.65
N PHE A 72 3.25 -4.31 5.15
CA PHE A 72 1.95 -4.97 5.22
C PHE A 72 2.02 -6.47 5.51
N ARG A 73 1.06 -6.98 6.30
CA ARG A 73 0.72 -8.39 6.44
C ARG A 73 -0.67 -8.51 7.10
N ASP A 74 -1.55 -9.33 6.55
CA ASP A 74 -2.83 -9.76 7.17
C ASP A 74 -3.70 -8.61 7.74
N ARG A 75 -3.81 -7.50 7.01
CA ARG A 75 -4.55 -6.27 7.37
C ARG A 75 -5.43 -5.76 6.23
N PHE A 76 -6.08 -6.68 5.51
CA PHE A 76 -6.70 -6.36 4.21
C PHE A 76 -7.82 -5.32 4.33
N ASP A 77 -8.67 -5.41 5.36
CA ASP A 77 -9.75 -4.45 5.57
C ASP A 77 -9.20 -3.04 5.87
N GLU A 78 -8.16 -2.95 6.71
CA GLU A 78 -7.47 -1.70 6.99
C GLU A 78 -6.85 -1.11 5.72
N LEU A 79 -6.20 -1.95 4.90
CA LEU A 79 -5.61 -1.51 3.64
C LEU A 79 -6.65 -0.96 2.65
N LEU A 80 -7.82 -1.59 2.55
CA LEU A 80 -8.88 -1.07 1.69
C LEU A 80 -9.35 0.32 2.12
N ILE A 81 -9.61 0.50 3.42
CA ILE A 81 -10.02 1.79 3.98
C ILE A 81 -8.91 2.83 3.76
N PHE A 82 -7.67 2.45 4.03
CA PHE A 82 -6.48 3.27 3.85
C PHE A 82 -6.35 3.79 2.42
N LEU A 83 -6.36 2.89 1.42
CA LEU A 83 -6.15 3.26 0.03
C LEU A 83 -7.25 4.19 -0.51
N MET A 84 -8.51 3.91 -0.16
CA MET A 84 -9.63 4.78 -0.54
C MET A 84 -9.50 6.18 0.05
N HIS A 85 -9.12 6.27 1.34
CA HIS A 85 -8.95 7.55 2.01
C HIS A 85 -7.75 8.32 1.47
N MET A 86 -6.59 7.68 1.38
CA MET A 86 -5.35 8.32 0.95
C MET A 86 -5.42 8.82 -0.49
N LYS A 87 -6.16 8.12 -1.37
CA LYS A 87 -6.42 8.61 -2.73
C LYS A 87 -7.02 10.01 -2.71
N VAL A 88 -8.13 10.18 -2.01
CA VAL A 88 -8.83 11.46 -1.90
C VAL A 88 -7.99 12.49 -1.15
N PHE A 89 -7.27 12.07 -0.10
CA PHE A 89 -6.47 12.95 0.75
C PHE A 89 -5.29 13.57 0.00
N LEU A 90 -4.57 12.78 -0.80
CA LEU A 90 -3.41 13.21 -1.58
C LEU A 90 -3.82 13.98 -2.85
N GLU A 91 -4.91 13.57 -3.51
CA GLU A 91 -5.45 14.30 -4.68
C GLU A 91 -5.90 15.72 -4.30
N ARG A 92 -6.52 15.91 -3.13
CA ARG A 92 -6.89 17.24 -2.62
C ARG A 92 -5.69 18.17 -2.36
N GLN A 93 -4.52 17.59 -2.14
CA GLN A 93 -3.26 18.31 -1.95
C GLN A 93 -2.47 18.47 -3.25
N ASN A 94 -3.00 17.97 -4.38
CA ASN A 94 -2.32 17.94 -5.68
C ASN A 94 -0.95 17.23 -5.63
N ILE A 95 -0.84 16.19 -4.81
CA ILE A 95 0.38 15.37 -4.72
C ILE A 95 0.39 14.37 -5.88
N VAL A 96 1.51 14.29 -6.60
CA VAL A 96 1.79 13.20 -7.55
C VAL A 96 2.41 12.05 -6.75
N TYR A 97 1.81 10.86 -6.81
CA TYR A 97 2.25 9.75 -5.98
C TYR A 97 2.03 8.37 -6.61
N ASN A 98 2.84 7.41 -6.17
CA ASN A 98 2.66 5.99 -6.35
C ASN A 98 2.55 5.29 -4.99
N VAL A 99 1.82 4.17 -4.95
CA VAL A 99 1.62 3.39 -3.71
C VAL A 99 2.25 2.01 -3.84
N TYR A 100 3.06 1.64 -2.84
CA TYR A 100 3.77 0.37 -2.77
C TYR A 100 3.41 -0.37 -1.48
N VAL A 101 2.57 -1.39 -1.61
CA VAL A 101 2.23 -2.30 -0.50
C VAL A 101 3.26 -3.42 -0.46
N VAL A 102 4.10 -3.42 0.57
CA VAL A 102 5.17 -4.41 0.74
C VAL A 102 4.68 -5.52 1.67
N ASN A 103 4.17 -6.59 1.07
CA ASN A 103 3.56 -7.71 1.79
C ASN A 103 4.60 -8.74 2.28
N GLN A 104 4.67 -8.97 3.58
CA GLN A 104 5.56 -9.97 4.17
C GLN A 104 4.89 -11.36 4.18
N VAL A 105 5.40 -12.28 3.35
CA VAL A 105 4.78 -13.60 3.11
C VAL A 105 5.41 -14.75 3.91
N ASP A 106 6.57 -14.53 4.53
CA ASP A 106 7.18 -15.52 5.43
C ASP A 106 6.40 -15.67 6.76
N SER A 107 6.79 -16.63 7.59
CA SER A 107 6.17 -16.90 8.89
C SER A 107 6.92 -16.28 10.08
N TYR A 108 7.96 -15.48 9.84
CA TYR A 108 8.68 -14.81 10.92
C TYR A 108 7.84 -13.69 11.54
N ARG A 109 8.29 -13.14 12.67
CA ARG A 109 7.64 -11.94 13.21
C ARG A 109 7.66 -10.82 12.16
N PHE A 110 6.66 -9.95 12.22
CA PHE A 110 6.60 -8.82 11.30
C PHE A 110 7.84 -7.93 11.44
N ASN A 111 8.47 -7.57 10.32
CA ASN A 111 9.67 -6.75 10.30
C ASN A 111 9.43 -5.50 9.46
N ARG A 112 8.87 -4.48 10.12
CA ARG A 112 8.50 -3.20 9.51
C ARG A 112 9.67 -2.54 8.80
N GLY A 113 10.83 -2.46 9.47
CA GLY A 113 12.02 -1.83 8.93
C GLY A 113 12.54 -2.51 7.67
N SER A 114 12.60 -3.85 7.66
CA SER A 114 13.01 -4.59 6.46
C SER A 114 12.04 -4.42 5.29
N LEU A 115 10.72 -4.37 5.54
CA LEU A 115 9.75 -4.16 4.47
C LEU A 115 9.87 -2.77 3.85
N ILE A 116 10.11 -1.73 4.67
CA ILE A 116 10.36 -0.38 4.15
C ILE A 116 11.65 -0.37 3.31
N ASN A 117 12.72 -1.01 3.77
CA ASN A 117 13.96 -1.12 3.00
C ASN A 117 13.75 -1.84 1.66
N VAL A 118 13.00 -2.95 1.64
CA VAL A 118 12.67 -3.69 0.41
C VAL A 118 11.86 -2.82 -0.55
N GLY A 119 10.86 -2.10 -0.03
CA GLY A 119 10.09 -1.13 -0.82
C GLY A 119 10.98 -0.05 -1.42
N PHE A 120 11.89 0.51 -0.62
CA PHE A 120 12.84 1.52 -1.08
C PHE A 120 13.76 1.01 -2.20
N LEU A 121 14.31 -0.19 -2.05
CA LEU A 121 15.15 -0.80 -3.09
C LEU A 121 14.37 -1.03 -4.39
N TYR A 122 13.14 -1.54 -4.27
CA TYR A 122 12.27 -1.74 -5.44
C TYR A 122 12.02 -0.43 -6.19
N ILE A 123 11.71 0.66 -5.48
CA ILE A 123 11.41 1.93 -6.15
C ILE A 123 12.66 2.53 -6.81
N GLN A 124 13.84 2.39 -6.22
CA GLN A 124 15.09 2.90 -6.80
C GLN A 124 15.41 2.26 -8.15
N GLU A 125 15.01 1.01 -8.35
CA GLU A 125 15.27 0.27 -9.59
C GLU A 125 14.18 0.46 -10.66
N ASN A 126 12.95 0.83 -10.26
CA ASN A 126 11.77 0.69 -11.12
C ASN A 126 10.97 2.00 -11.32
N THR A 127 11.32 3.11 -10.68
CA THR A 127 10.55 4.37 -10.73
C THR A 127 11.43 5.61 -10.49
N HIS A 128 10.84 6.79 -10.68
CA HIS A 128 11.48 8.11 -10.57
C HIS A 128 10.92 8.95 -9.41
N CYS A 129 10.46 8.34 -8.32
CA CYS A 129 10.07 9.10 -7.12
C CYS A 129 11.23 9.93 -6.56
N ASP A 130 10.95 11.16 -6.12
CA ASP A 130 11.93 12.04 -5.47
C ASP A 130 12.06 11.78 -3.95
N PHE A 131 10.96 11.35 -3.34
CA PHE A 131 10.89 11.15 -1.90
C PHE A 131 9.93 10.03 -1.53
N ILE A 132 10.09 9.53 -0.32
CA ILE A 132 9.26 8.46 0.23
C ILE A 132 8.45 8.96 1.42
N ALA A 133 7.32 8.30 1.64
CA ALA A 133 6.63 8.25 2.92
C ALA A 133 6.55 6.80 3.38
N MET A 134 7.20 6.48 4.50
CA MET A 134 6.99 5.22 5.19
C MET A 134 5.75 5.35 6.07
N HIS A 135 4.74 4.51 5.84
CA HIS A 135 3.39 4.76 6.32
C HIS A 135 2.74 3.52 6.91
N ASP A 136 2.40 3.57 8.19
CA ASP A 136 1.60 2.53 8.82
C ASP A 136 0.17 2.53 8.25
N VAL A 137 -0.35 1.35 7.93
CA VAL A 137 -1.65 1.19 7.25
C VAL A 137 -2.84 1.60 8.14
N ASP A 138 -2.64 1.65 9.46
CA ASP A 138 -3.66 1.92 10.48
C ASP A 138 -3.63 3.35 11.05
N LEU A 139 -2.83 4.26 10.46
CA LEU A 139 -2.80 5.68 10.84
C LEU A 139 -3.39 6.55 9.74
N ILE A 140 -4.70 6.73 9.71
CA ILE A 140 -5.35 7.44 8.60
C ILE A 140 -5.43 8.95 8.90
N PRO A 141 -4.77 9.85 8.15
CA PRO A 141 -4.77 11.28 8.42
C PRO A 141 -6.15 11.91 8.16
N ILE A 142 -6.84 12.38 9.19
CA ILE A 142 -8.15 13.03 9.04
C ILE A 142 -8.06 14.56 9.00
N ASN A 143 -6.97 15.14 9.52
CA ASN A 143 -6.74 16.57 9.46
C ASN A 143 -6.12 16.97 8.11
N PRO A 144 -6.81 17.79 7.29
CA PRO A 144 -6.30 18.21 5.97
C PRO A 144 -5.09 19.15 6.05
N ARG A 145 -4.70 19.61 7.25
CA ARG A 145 -3.49 20.42 7.45
C ARG A 145 -2.20 19.60 7.53
N LEU A 146 -2.27 18.27 7.55
CA LEU A 146 -1.09 17.42 7.44
C LEU A 146 -0.59 17.42 6.00
N ASN A 147 0.54 18.09 5.76
CA ASN A 147 1.09 18.33 4.43
C ASN A 147 1.97 17.16 3.96
N TYR A 148 1.59 16.54 2.84
CA TYR A 148 2.34 15.43 2.20
C TYR A 148 3.23 15.90 1.03
N SER A 149 3.43 17.21 0.88
CA SER A 149 4.32 17.79 -0.13
C SER A 149 5.79 17.44 0.14
N TYR A 150 6.62 17.59 -0.88
CA TYR A 150 8.07 17.36 -0.81
C TYR A 150 8.71 18.06 0.40
N PRO A 151 9.42 17.31 1.28
CA PRO A 151 9.93 17.86 2.54
C PRO A 151 11.23 18.67 2.39
N GLY A 152 11.75 18.82 1.17
CA GLY A 152 13.00 19.54 0.93
C GLY A 152 14.20 18.90 1.64
N ASP A 153 14.99 19.73 2.31
CA ASP A 153 16.17 19.28 3.07
C ASP A 153 15.87 18.84 4.51
N ALA A 154 14.60 18.76 4.89
CA ALA A 154 14.19 18.20 6.18
C ALA A 154 13.60 16.79 6.01
N ILE A 155 13.56 16.05 7.10
CA ILE A 155 12.69 14.88 7.27
C ILE A 155 11.41 15.38 7.92
N MET A 156 10.25 15.03 7.38
CA MET A 156 8.95 15.41 7.93
C MET A 156 8.33 14.22 8.67
N HIS A 157 8.22 14.34 9.99
CA HIS A 157 7.55 13.34 10.83
C HIS A 157 6.09 13.72 11.03
N ILE A 158 5.21 13.22 10.16
CA ILE A 158 3.78 13.53 10.11
C ILE A 158 3.06 13.03 11.36
N ALA A 159 3.38 11.82 11.82
CA ALA A 159 2.78 11.22 13.01
C ALA A 159 3.46 11.68 14.30
N ALA A 160 3.62 12.99 14.45
CA ALA A 160 4.35 13.62 15.56
C ALA A 160 3.84 13.17 16.95
N PRO A 161 4.69 13.16 18.00
CA PRO A 161 4.30 12.61 19.31
C PRO A 161 3.11 13.32 19.97
N ASP A 162 2.91 14.59 19.68
CA ASP A 162 1.79 15.44 20.10
C ASP A 162 0.50 15.20 19.29
N LEU A 163 0.59 14.45 18.19
CA LEU A 163 -0.50 14.12 17.27
C LEU A 163 -0.82 12.63 17.25
N HIS A 164 0.16 11.76 17.53
CA HIS A 164 0.03 10.31 17.48
C HIS A 164 -0.90 9.83 18.60
N PRO A 165 -1.84 8.89 18.34
CA PRO A 165 -2.83 8.48 19.33
C PRO A 165 -2.26 7.68 20.53
N LYS A 166 -1.05 7.11 20.40
CA LYS A 166 -0.47 6.17 21.39
C LYS A 166 0.92 6.52 21.94
N TYR A 167 1.73 7.31 21.24
CA TYR A 167 3.16 7.45 21.53
C TYR A 167 3.53 8.93 21.58
N HIS A 168 4.01 9.38 22.74
CA HIS A 168 4.17 10.81 23.04
C HIS A 168 5.58 11.20 23.49
N TYR A 169 6.54 10.28 23.40
CA TYR A 169 7.91 10.56 23.82
C TYR A 169 8.69 11.34 22.75
N LYS A 170 9.65 12.16 23.19
CA LYS A 170 10.28 13.20 22.35
C LYS A 170 10.95 12.66 21.08
N THR A 171 11.58 11.50 21.17
CA THR A 171 12.39 10.88 20.11
C THR A 171 11.62 9.94 19.20
N PHE A 172 10.31 9.76 19.43
CA PHE A 172 9.45 8.92 18.59
C PHE A 172 9.47 9.37 17.12
N LEU A 173 9.60 8.39 16.22
CA LEU A 173 9.63 8.54 14.76
C LEU A 173 8.78 7.49 14.00
N GLY A 174 8.01 6.66 14.71
CA GLY A 174 7.14 5.65 14.12
C GLY A 174 5.92 6.23 13.43
N GLY A 175 5.05 5.37 12.91
CA GLY A 175 3.84 5.79 12.22
C GLY A 175 4.10 6.28 10.80
N ILE A 176 4.28 7.60 10.63
CA ILE A 176 4.35 8.26 9.32
C ILE A 176 5.54 9.21 9.28
N LEU A 177 6.53 8.88 8.44
CA LEU A 177 7.76 9.66 8.25
C LEU A 177 8.02 9.84 6.75
N MET A 178 8.33 11.06 6.34
CA MET A 178 8.63 11.40 4.95
C MET A 178 10.04 11.96 4.82
N MET A 179 10.76 11.55 3.78
CA MET A 179 12.12 12.03 3.51
C MET A 179 12.51 11.82 2.05
N LYS A 180 13.36 12.71 1.52
CA LYS A 180 13.95 12.53 0.20
C LYS A 180 14.84 11.28 0.14
N ASN A 181 14.95 10.68 -1.03
CA ASN A 181 15.64 9.40 -1.21
C ASN A 181 17.10 9.47 -0.76
N GLU A 182 17.78 10.58 -1.00
CA GLU A 182 19.18 10.79 -0.63
C GLU A 182 19.38 10.74 0.89
N HIS A 183 18.41 11.24 1.67
CA HIS A 183 18.48 11.12 3.12
C HIS A 183 18.34 9.67 3.56
N PHE A 184 17.44 8.90 2.92
CA PHE A 184 17.23 7.50 3.29
C PHE A 184 18.48 6.66 2.98
N GLN A 185 19.13 6.93 1.85
CA GLN A 185 20.43 6.36 1.49
C GLN A 185 21.53 6.79 2.46
N THR A 186 21.58 8.08 2.83
CA THR A 186 22.59 8.64 3.75
C THR A 186 22.57 7.94 5.11
N VAL A 187 21.37 7.64 5.63
CA VAL A 187 21.21 6.90 6.91
C VAL A 187 21.26 5.38 6.74
N ASN A 188 21.54 4.88 5.54
CA ASN A 188 21.56 3.46 5.21
C ASN A 188 20.25 2.73 5.58
N GLY A 189 19.12 3.37 5.30
CA GLY A 189 17.77 2.86 5.59
C GLY A 189 17.52 2.54 7.06
N LEU A 190 16.55 1.66 7.33
CA LEU A 190 16.26 1.14 8.66
C LEU A 190 17.12 -0.09 8.98
N SER A 191 17.27 -0.43 10.27
CA SER A 191 17.84 -1.71 10.68
C SER A 191 16.93 -2.90 10.31
N ASN A 192 17.54 -3.96 9.76
CA ASN A 192 16.86 -5.23 9.47
C ASN A 192 16.80 -6.18 10.67
N LYS A 193 17.29 -5.77 11.85
CA LYS A 193 17.44 -6.64 13.04
C LYS A 193 16.20 -6.67 13.94
N TYR A 194 15.23 -5.80 13.71
CA TYR A 194 14.06 -5.64 14.58
C TYR A 194 12.89 -6.50 14.10
N TRP A 195 12.77 -7.68 14.72
CA TRP A 195 11.71 -8.65 14.44
C TRP A 195 10.62 -8.59 15.51
N GLY A 196 9.46 -8.05 15.15
CA GLY A 196 8.36 -7.74 16.07
C GLY A 196 8.22 -6.24 16.31
N TRP A 197 7.50 -5.89 17.38
CA TRP A 197 7.14 -4.50 17.66
C TRP A 197 8.26 -3.75 18.40
N GLY A 198 8.66 -2.60 17.86
CA GLY A 198 9.46 -1.55 18.51
C GLY A 198 10.96 -1.52 18.20
N LEU A 199 11.55 -0.37 18.52
CA LEU A 199 12.99 -0.01 18.47
C LEU A 199 13.58 0.25 17.08
N GLU A 200 12.89 -0.07 15.99
CA GLU A 200 13.42 0.20 14.65
C GLU A 200 13.37 1.69 14.29
N ASP A 201 12.36 2.39 14.76
CA ASP A 201 12.17 3.83 14.63
C ASP A 201 13.08 4.63 15.57
N ASP A 202 13.29 4.14 16.79
CA ASP A 202 14.24 4.70 17.75
C ASP A 202 15.69 4.59 17.23
N GLU A 203 16.04 3.49 16.57
CA GLU A 203 17.36 3.32 15.95
C GLU A 203 17.53 4.23 14.73
N LEU A 204 16.48 4.35 13.89
CA LEU A 204 16.47 5.30 12.78
C LEU A 204 16.66 6.74 13.27
N TYR A 205 16.04 7.12 14.40
CA TYR A 205 16.26 8.43 15.02
C TYR A 205 17.74 8.68 15.31
N VAL A 206 18.45 7.71 15.88
CA VAL A 206 19.89 7.83 16.17
C VAL A 206 20.68 8.05 14.87
N ARG A 207 20.41 7.27 13.81
CA ARG A 207 21.09 7.44 12.52
C ARG A 207 20.87 8.82 11.90
N ILE A 208 19.63 9.32 11.94
CA ILE A 208 19.28 10.65 11.45
C ILE A 208 20.05 11.73 12.22
N LYS A 209 20.15 11.58 13.55
CA LYS A 209 20.89 12.51 14.41
C LYS A 209 22.39 12.50 14.11
N GLU A 210 22.98 11.33 13.89
CA GLU A 210 24.39 11.17 13.51
C GLU A 210 24.68 11.77 12.14
N ALA A 211 23.76 11.61 11.18
CA ALA A 211 23.82 12.23 9.86
C ALA A 211 23.56 13.75 9.86
N ARG A 212 23.20 14.32 11.02
CA ARG A 212 22.89 15.76 11.22
C ARG A 212 21.77 16.28 10.31
N ILE A 213 20.82 15.41 9.97
CA ILE A 213 19.65 15.78 9.18
C ILE A 213 18.58 16.36 10.11
N ARG A 214 17.91 17.44 9.68
CA ARG A 214 16.86 18.09 10.47
C ARG A 214 15.57 17.27 10.40
N ILE A 215 14.91 17.12 11.55
CA ILE A 215 13.56 16.54 11.64
C ILE A 215 12.61 17.70 11.94
N GLU A 216 11.59 17.83 11.10
CA GLU A 216 10.48 18.75 11.24
C GLU A 216 9.19 17.97 11.53
N ARG A 217 8.24 18.63 12.17
CA ARG A 217 6.94 18.07 12.56
C ARG A 217 5.85 19.08 12.22
N PRO A 218 4.60 18.64 11.97
CA PRO A 218 3.51 19.55 11.67
C PRO A 218 3.27 20.54 12.81
N GLU A 219 3.30 21.83 12.50
CA GLU A 219 3.00 22.91 13.45
C GLU A 219 1.64 23.52 13.16
N ASN A 220 0.97 24.04 14.20
CA ASN A 220 -0.29 24.80 14.07
C ASN A 220 -1.42 24.04 13.32
N VAL A 221 -1.44 22.70 13.42
CA VAL A 221 -2.47 21.85 12.80
C VAL A 221 -3.79 21.86 13.56
N GLY A 222 -3.85 22.41 14.78
CA GLY A 222 -5.07 22.63 15.58
C GLY A 222 -5.90 21.38 15.92
N SER A 223 -5.37 20.19 15.63
CA SER A 223 -5.79 18.90 16.16
C SER A 223 -4.75 18.41 17.18
N GLY A 224 -5.09 17.35 17.92
CA GLY A 224 -4.21 16.66 18.86
C GLY A 224 -4.39 15.14 18.74
N ILE A 225 -4.05 14.43 19.80
CA ILE A 225 -3.96 12.96 19.83
C ILE A 225 -5.27 12.23 19.46
N ASP A 226 -6.43 12.86 19.69
CA ASP A 226 -7.75 12.22 19.52
C ASP A 226 -8.42 12.50 18.17
N ASN A 227 -7.91 13.46 17.40
CA ASN A 227 -8.59 13.97 16.21
C ASN A 227 -7.65 14.33 15.05
N THR A 228 -6.40 13.88 15.09
CA THR A 228 -5.46 14.03 13.97
C THR A 228 -5.50 12.84 13.03
N PHE A 229 -5.60 11.64 13.60
CA PHE A 229 -5.64 10.36 12.88
C PHE A 229 -6.90 9.57 13.27
N ARG A 230 -7.35 8.70 12.37
CA ARG A 230 -8.36 7.67 12.62
C ARG A 230 -7.71 6.30 12.64
#